data_AF-A0A6B3H2I6-F1
#
_entry.id   AF-A0A6B3H2I6-F1
#
_cell.length_a   1.000
_cell.length_b   1.000
_cell.length_c   1.000
_cell.angle_alpha   90.00
_cell.angle_beta   90.00
_cell.angle_gamma   90.00
#
_symmetry.space_group_name_H-M   'P 1'
#
loop_
_entity.id
_entity.type
_entity.pdbx_description
1 polymer ?
#
loop_
_entity_poly.entity_id
_entity_poly.type
_entity_poly.pdbx_seq_one_letter_code
_entity_poly.pdbx_strand_id
1 'polypeptide(L)' 'VSPLIALMQDQVDALRALGVRAGFMNSTQDFDERRSMEAQFLAGELDLLYLAPERLRLDSTLSLLARGEISVFAIDE' A
#
# COMPACT_ATOMS: atom_id res chain seq x y z
N VAL A 1 5.83 -4.39 -3.37
CA VAL A 1 5.57 -5.48 -2.39
C VAL A 1 6.86 -5.68 -1.63
N SER A 2 6.85 -5.65 -0.29
CA SER A 2 8.07 -5.79 0.53
C SER A 2 7.79 -6.65 1.76
N PRO A 3 8.67 -7.59 2.16
CA PRO A 3 8.43 -8.47 3.29
C PRO A 3 8.60 -7.80 4.67
N LEU A 4 9.26 -6.64 4.73
CA LEU A 4 9.64 -6.00 5.99
C LEU A 4 8.53 -5.08 6.53
N ILE A 5 7.43 -5.68 7.00
CA ILE A 5 6.28 -4.97 7.59
C ILE A 5 6.72 -3.96 8.65
N ALA A 6 7.68 -4.34 9.50
CA ALA A 6 8.19 -3.51 10.59
C ALA A 6 8.85 -2.20 10.12
N LEU A 7 9.30 -2.12 8.86
CA LEU A 7 9.95 -0.94 8.29
C LEU A 7 9.04 -0.15 7.35
N MET A 8 7.85 -0.66 7.01
CA MET A 8 6.97 0.00 6.03
C MET A 8 6.56 1.41 6.47
N GLN A 9 6.29 1.60 7.76
CA GLN A 9 5.94 2.91 8.31
C GLN A 9 7.09 3.90 8.12
N ASP A 10 8.30 3.54 8.55
CA ASP A 10 9.50 4.38 8.42
C ASP A 10 9.80 4.73 6.95
N GLN A 11 9.64 3.76 6.04
CA GLN A 11 9.82 3.98 4.60
C GLN A 11 8.78 4.95 4.02
N VAL A 12 7.52 4.79 4.41
CA VAL A 12 6.44 5.70 3.97
C VAL A 12 6.63 7.09 4.54
N ASP A 13 7.04 7.21 5.80
CA ASP A 13 7.30 8.51 6.43
C ASP A 13 8.49 9.22 5.80
N ALA A 14 9.56 8.49 5.47
CA ALA A 14 10.70 9.03 4.72
C ALA A 14 10.29 9.52 3.32
N LEU A 15 9.46 8.78 2.59
CA LEU A 15 8.94 9.19 1.28
C LEU A 15 8.04 10.43 1.38
N ARG A 16 7.15 10.47 2.36
CA ARG A 16 6.27 11.62 2.61
C ARG A 16 7.04 12.87 2.98
N ALA A 17 8.12 12.74 3.76
CA ALA A 17 9.02 13.86 4.06
C ALA A 17 9.69 14.45 2.81
N LEU A 18 9.82 13.66 1.73
CA LEU A 18 10.32 14.10 0.43
C LEU A 18 9.20 14.58 -0.52
N GLY A 19 7.95 14.64 -0.05
CA GLY A 19 6.79 15.07 -0.83
C GLY A 19 6.14 13.99 -1.70
N VAL A 20 6.55 12.72 -1.56
CA VAL A 20 5.93 11.61 -2.29
C VAL A 20 4.63 11.20 -1.57
N ARG A 21 3.54 11.05 -2.31
CA ARG A 21 2.26 10.57 -1.77
C ARG A 21 2.31 9.05 -1.58
N ALA A 22 2.99 8.63 -0.51
CA ALA A 22 3.18 7.22 -0.19
C ALA A 22 2.17 6.71 0.84
N GLY A 23 1.80 5.44 0.73
CA GLY A 23 0.97 4.71 1.70
C GLY A 23 1.43 3.26 1.84
N PHE A 24 0.89 2.56 2.85
CA PHE A 24 1.13 1.13 3.02
C PHE A 24 -0.16 0.38 3.36
N MET A 25 -0.21 -0.90 3.01
CA MET A 25 -1.24 -1.85 3.39
C MET A 25 -0.64 -3.13 3.96
N ASN A 26 -0.96 -3.46 5.21
CA ASN A 26 -0.50 -4.67 5.90
C ASN A 26 -1.57 -5.18 6.90
N SER A 27 -1.19 -6.15 7.73
CA SER A 27 -2.08 -6.77 8.73
C SER A 27 -2.17 -6.02 10.06
N THR A 28 -1.36 -4.96 10.28
CA THR A 28 -1.35 -4.21 11.54
C THR A 28 -2.34 -3.05 11.57
N GLN A 29 -2.88 -2.65 10.41
CA GLN A 29 -3.86 -1.58 10.28
C GLN A 29 -5.25 -2.05 10.72
N ASP A 30 -6.00 -1.14 11.35
CA ASP A 30 -7.40 -1.36 11.65
C ASP A 30 -8.31 -1.20 10.41
N PHE A 31 -9.61 -1.40 10.61
CA PHE A 31 -10.58 -1.34 9.53
C PHE A 31 -10.69 0.05 8.88
N ASP A 32 -10.63 1.11 9.68
CA ASP A 32 -10.84 2.48 9.19
C ASP A 32 -9.58 3.00 8.48
N GLU A 33 -8.39 2.70 9.02
CA GLU A 33 -7.10 2.95 8.38
C GLU A 33 -7.03 2.25 7.02
N ARG A 34 -7.37 0.96 6.98
CA ARG A 34 -7.40 0.18 5.75
C ARG A 34 -8.38 0.79 4.75
N ARG A 35 -9.61 1.08 5.16
CA ARG A 35 -10.65 1.62 4.27
C ARG A 35 -10.25 2.98 3.69
N SER A 36 -9.62 3.84 4.50
CA SER A 36 -9.10 5.12 4.04
C SER A 36 -8.00 4.94 2.99
N MET A 37 -7.06 4.02 3.23
CA MET A 37 -5.98 3.72 2.28
C MET A 37 -6.51 3.15 0.97
N GLU A 38 -7.47 2.22 1.03
CA GLU A 38 -8.13 1.66 -0.16
C GLU A 38 -8.84 2.75 -0.98
N ALA A 39 -9.49 3.72 -0.33
CA ALA A 39 -10.12 4.85 -1.00
C ALA A 39 -9.11 5.77 -1.69
N GLN A 40 -8.02 6.13 -1.02
CA GLN A 40 -6.94 6.96 -1.59
C GLN A 40 -6.29 6.28 -2.80
N PHE A 41 -6.03 4.97 -2.71
CA PHE A 41 -5.52 4.18 -3.82
C PHE A 41 -6.46 4.23 -5.03
N LEU A 42 -7.76 3.99 -4.83
CA LEU A 42 -8.75 4.02 -5.91
C LEU A 42 -8.98 5.43 -6.49
N ALA A 43 -8.73 6.48 -5.71
CA ALA A 43 -8.81 7.86 -6.15
C ALA A 43 -7.58 8.33 -6.94
N GLY A 44 -6.52 7.52 -7.06
CA GLY A 44 -5.26 7.93 -7.70
C GLY A 44 -4.47 8.95 -6.86
N GLU A 45 -4.71 8.99 -5.55
CA GLU A 45 -4.07 9.94 -4.63
C GLU A 45 -2.68 9.48 -4.16
N LEU A 46 -2.29 8.25 -4.49
CA LEU A 46 -1.00 7.67 -4.12
C LEU A 46 -0.05 7.59 -5.31
N ASP A 47 1.18 8.05 -5.11
CA ASP A 47 2.31 7.81 -6.03
C ASP A 47 2.92 6.43 -5.78
N LEU A 48 2.90 5.96 -4.52
CA LEU A 48 3.48 4.69 -4.12
C LEU A 48 2.66 4.03 -3.02
N LEU A 49 2.39 2.73 -3.19
CA LEU A 49 1.70 1.90 -2.21
C LEU A 49 2.56 0.69 -1.85
N TYR A 50 3.08 0.66 -0.62
CA TYR A 50 3.67 -0.55 -0.05
C TYR A 50 2.59 -1.55 0.30
N LEU A 51 2.81 -2.81 -0.04
CA LEU A 51 1.88 -3.90 0.25
C LEU A 51 2.67 -5.07 0.85
N ALA A 52 2.20 -5.56 2.00
CA ALA A 52 2.79 -6.72 2.64
C ALA A 52 2.39 -8.02 1.93
N PRO A 53 3.26 -9.04 1.82
CA PRO A 53 3.01 -10.23 1.00
C PRO A 53 1.77 -11.01 1.44
N GLU A 54 1.45 -11.04 2.74
CA GLU A 54 0.27 -11.74 3.24
C GLU A 54 -1.04 -11.16 2.70
N ARG A 55 -1.06 -9.86 2.35
CA ARG A 55 -2.24 -9.21 1.77
C ARG A 55 -2.56 -9.70 0.37
N LEU A 56 -1.55 -10.09 -0.41
CA LEU A 56 -1.73 -10.59 -1.78
C LEU A 56 -2.46 -11.94 -1.82
N ARG A 57 -2.53 -12.66 -0.69
CA ARG A 57 -3.30 -13.91 -0.56
C ARG A 57 -4.80 -13.68 -0.40
N LEU A 58 -5.22 -12.42 -0.22
CA LEU A 58 -6.62 -12.06 -0.01
C LEU A 58 -7.27 -11.63 -1.32
N ASP A 59 -8.34 -12.30 -1.72
CA ASP A 59 -9.12 -11.96 -2.93
C ASP A 59 -9.62 -10.51 -2.91
N SER A 60 -9.90 -9.97 -1.71
CA SER A 60 -10.26 -8.55 -1.54
C SER A 60 -9.15 -7.60 -2.00
N THR A 61 -7.88 -7.93 -1.74
CA THR A 61 -6.74 -7.11 -2.17
C THR A 61 -6.53 -7.24 -3.67
N LEU A 62 -6.66 -8.45 -4.24
CA LEU A 62 -6.55 -8.64 -5.70
C LEU A 62 -7.66 -7.87 -6.44
N SER A 63 -8.89 -7.92 -5.92
CA SER A 63 -10.03 -7.18 -6.47
C SER A 63 -9.85 -5.66 -6.37
N LEU A 64 -9.21 -5.17 -5.31
CA LEU A 64 -8.85 -3.77 -5.17
C LEU A 64 -7.81 -3.36 -6.22
N LEU A 65 -6.72 -4.11 -6.34
CA LEU A 65 -5.63 -3.83 -7.29
C LEU A 65 -6.13 -3.85 -8.74
N ALA A 66 -7.07 -4.75 -9.07
CA ALA A 66 -7.70 -4.83 -10.39
C ALA A 66 -8.57 -3.60 -10.74
N ARG A 67 -8.99 -2.81 -9.74
CA ARG A 67 -9.82 -1.60 -9.92
C ARG A 67 -9.02 -0.31 -9.90
N GLY A 68 -7.81 -0.32 -9.32
CA GLY A 68 -6.94 0.84 -9.29
C GLY A 68 -6.10 0.96 -10.55
N GLU A 69 -5.62 2.17 -10.82
CA GLU A 69 -4.66 2.42 -11.89
C GLU A 69 -3.25 2.14 -11.37
N ILE A 70 -2.58 1.13 -11.95
CA ILE A 70 -1.23 0.70 -11.52
C ILE A 70 -0.28 0.83 -12.70
N SER A 71 0.78 1.61 -12.51
CA SER A 71 1.83 1.80 -13.50
C SER A 71 2.81 0.62 -13.52
N VAL A 72 3.23 0.15 -12.35
CA VAL A 72 4.21 -0.94 -12.21
C VAL A 72 4.06 -1.66 -10.88
N PHE A 73 4.37 -2.95 -10.88
CA PHE A 73 4.62 -3.70 -9.66
C PHE A 73 6.13 -3.86 -9.45
N ALA A 74 6.61 -3.38 -8.31
CA ALA A 74 7.96 -3.69 -7.81
C ALA A 74 7.84 -4.76 -6.72
N ILE A 75 8.61 -5.85 -6.86
CA ILE A 75 8.73 -6.89 -5.85
C ILE A 75 10.12 -6.77 -5.24
N ASP A 76 10.14 -6.53 -3.93
CA ASP A 76 11.33 -6.45 -3.09
C ASP A 76 11.40 -7.76 -2.30
N GLU A 77 12.50 -8.50 -2.45
CA GLU A 77 12.75 -9.90 -2.01
C GLU A 77 11.68 -10.97 -2.31
#